data_AF-A0A2E6DEQ5-F1
#
_entry.id   AF-A0A2E6DEQ5-F1
#
_cell.length_a   1.000
_cell.length_b   1.000
_cell.length_c   1.000
_cell.angle_alpha   90.00
_cell.angle_beta   90.00
_cell.angle_gamma   90.00
#
_symmetry.space_group_name_H-M   'P 1'
#
loop_
_entity.id
_entity.type
_entity.pdbx_description
1 polymer ?
#
loop_
_entity_poly.entity_id
_entity_poly.type
_entity_poly.pdbx_seq_one_letter_code
_entity_poly.pdbx_strand_id
1 'polypeptide(L)'
;MKIVKENRSSILACVISLLLLVFFGGCTTLENLENETPPPEPINLAHPFTDVPVPKDSERDQSKTFVYESGSGAIKVGRLFFSTSENLIDTVEFYQNEMTNQGWTLVNSMAHDGKILNYQKEGS
;
A
#
# COMPACT_ATOMS: atom_id res chain seq x y z
N MET A 1 18.68 -67.41 -21.25
CA MET A 1 19.03 -66.27 -20.37
C MET A 1 18.03 -65.15 -20.67
N LYS A 2 16.99 -64.96 -19.84
CA LYS A 2 16.00 -63.88 -20.02
C LYS A 2 16.53 -62.64 -19.31
N ILE A 3 16.80 -61.56 -20.05
CA ILE A 3 17.29 -60.30 -19.48
C ILE A 3 16.08 -59.40 -19.25
N VAL A 4 15.87 -59.08 -17.97
CA VAL A 4 14.81 -58.23 -17.42
C VAL A 4 14.94 -56.81 -18.01
N LYS A 5 14.05 -56.43 -18.93
CA LYS A 5 13.92 -55.08 -19.51
C LYS A 5 12.58 -54.44 -19.11
N GLU A 6 12.10 -54.74 -17.91
CA GLU A 6 10.76 -54.33 -17.44
C GLU A 6 10.86 -53.65 -16.06
N ASN A 7 11.75 -52.66 -15.95
CA ASN A 7 11.95 -51.93 -14.68
C ASN A 7 12.59 -50.54 -14.89
N ARG A 8 13.46 -50.37 -15.89
CA ARG A 8 14.18 -49.09 -16.09
C ARG A 8 13.27 -47.92 -16.43
N SER A 9 12.22 -48.12 -17.25
CA SER A 9 11.29 -47.05 -17.64
C SER A 9 10.40 -46.61 -16.47
N SER A 10 9.96 -47.57 -15.64
CA SER A 10 9.12 -47.31 -14.46
C SER A 10 9.91 -46.62 -13.36
N ILE A 11 11.17 -47.00 -13.13
CA ILE A 11 12.06 -46.31 -12.19
C ILE A 11 12.30 -44.86 -12.63
N LEU A 12 12.54 -44.62 -13.94
CA LEU A 12 12.76 -43.28 -14.45
C LEU A 12 11.54 -42.37 -14.25
N ALA A 13 10.34 -42.91 -14.48
CA ALA A 13 9.08 -42.20 -14.27
C ALA A 13 8.85 -41.87 -12.78
N CYS A 14 9.15 -42.81 -11.87
CA CYS A 14 9.06 -42.57 -10.43
C CYS A 14 10.05 -41.50 -9.95
N VAL A 15 11.29 -41.51 -10.46
CA VAL A 15 12.31 -40.50 -10.11
C VAL A 15 11.90 -39.12 -10.59
N ILE A 16 11.36 -39.00 -11.81
CA ILE A 16 10.87 -37.72 -12.35
C ILE A 16 9.66 -37.21 -11.54
N SER A 17 8.74 -38.11 -11.17
CA SER A 17 7.58 -37.77 -10.31
C SER A 17 8.01 -37.31 -8.92
N LEU A 18 9.04 -37.92 -8.34
CA LEU A 18 9.59 -37.53 -7.03
C LEU A 18 10.26 -36.15 -7.10
N LEU A 19 10.95 -35.86 -8.21
CA LEU A 19 11.64 -34.59 -8.44
C LEU A 19 10.65 -33.43 -8.61
N LEU A 20 9.52 -33.66 -9.29
CA LEU A 20 8.46 -32.66 -9.46
C LEU A 20 7.77 -32.28 -8.15
N LEU A 21 7.64 -33.22 -7.20
CA LEU A 21 7.05 -32.95 -5.88
C LEU A 21 7.91 -32.02 -5.02
N VAL A 22 9.23 -31.97 -5.24
CA VAL A 22 10.15 -31.10 -4.49
C VAL A 22 10.06 -29.64 -4.96
N PHE A 23 9.67 -29.39 -6.22
CA PHE A 23 9.64 -28.03 -6.79
C PHE A 23 8.45 -27.17 -6.32
N PHE A 24 7.35 -27.77 -5.83
CA PHE A 24 6.17 -27.01 -5.37
C PHE A 24 6.17 -26.70 -3.87
N GLY A 25 7.23 -27.05 -3.14
CA GLY A 25 7.30 -26.95 -1.66
C GLY A 25 7.93 -25.68 -1.08
N GLY A 26 8.09 -24.60 -1.85
CA GLY A 26 8.76 -23.38 -1.38
C GLY A 26 7.79 -22.23 -1.07
N CYS A 27 7.19 -22.22 0.13
CA CYS A 27 6.63 -21.00 0.70
C CYS A 27 7.25 -20.81 2.09
N THR A 28 8.41 -20.15 2.13
CA THR A 28 8.99 -19.68 3.38
C THR A 28 8.25 -18.40 3.77
N THR A 29 7.41 -18.47 4.80
CA THR A 29 6.98 -17.29 5.54
C THR A 29 8.23 -16.71 6.21
N LEU A 30 8.66 -15.54 5.74
CA LEU A 30 9.72 -14.76 6.38
C LEU A 30 9.11 -14.10 7.60
N GLU A 31 9.38 -14.63 8.78
CA GLU A 31 9.02 -13.98 10.05
C GLU A 31 9.80 -12.67 10.12
N ASN A 32 9.06 -11.55 10.04
CA ASN A 32 9.62 -10.23 10.25
C ASN A 32 10.25 -10.21 11.65
N LEU A 33 11.52 -9.78 11.71
CA LEU A 33 12.11 -9.31 12.96
C LEU A 33 11.16 -8.26 13.55
N GLU A 34 10.53 -8.58 14.68
CA GLU A 34 9.90 -7.59 15.54
C GLU A 34 11.00 -6.67 16.06
N ASN A 35 11.30 -5.65 15.27
CA ASN A 35 11.89 -4.44 15.79
C ASN A 35 10.77 -3.79 16.60
N GLU A 36 10.91 -3.72 17.92
CA GLU A 36 9.98 -2.98 18.78
C GLU A 36 9.93 -1.53 18.30
N THR A 37 9.01 -1.27 17.39
CA THR A 37 8.79 0.04 16.81
C THR A 37 8.06 0.82 17.89
N PRO A 38 8.58 1.99 18.31
CA PRO A 38 7.86 2.83 19.24
C PRO A 38 6.40 3.02 18.75
N PRO A 39 5.42 3.13 19.67
CA PRO A 39 4.02 3.30 19.29
C PRO A 39 3.89 4.35 18.18
N PRO A 40 3.15 4.08 17.09
CA PRO A 40 3.04 5.02 15.99
C PRO A 40 2.65 6.41 16.53
N GLU A 41 3.41 7.44 16.13
CA GLU A 41 3.03 8.81 16.48
C GLU A 41 1.59 9.06 15.98
N PRO A 42 0.74 9.72 16.78
CA PRO A 42 -0.63 9.99 16.37
C PRO A 42 -0.64 10.85 15.11
N ILE A 43 -1.24 10.34 14.04
CA ILE A 43 -1.34 11.04 12.76
C ILE A 43 -2.35 12.18 12.83
N ASN A 44 -1.96 13.34 12.33
CA ASN A 44 -2.86 14.48 12.21
C ASN A 44 -3.78 14.28 11.00
N LEU A 45 -5.07 14.55 11.16
CA LEU A 45 -6.08 14.36 10.13
C LEU A 45 -6.63 15.69 9.63
N ALA A 46 -6.97 15.71 8.36
CA ALA A 46 -7.40 16.88 7.64
C ALA A 46 -8.89 17.17 7.89
N HIS A 47 -9.25 17.59 9.11
CA HIS A 47 -10.65 17.91 9.45
C HIS A 47 -11.33 18.81 8.40
N PRO A 48 -12.60 18.57 8.04
CA PRO A 48 -13.53 17.61 8.63
C PRO A 48 -13.46 16.19 8.04
N PHE A 49 -12.44 15.88 7.22
CA PHE A 49 -12.18 14.52 6.74
C PHE A 49 -11.51 13.71 7.84
N THR A 50 -11.98 12.49 8.07
CA THR A 50 -11.53 11.62 9.19
C THR A 50 -10.49 10.59 8.77
N ASP A 51 -10.10 10.60 7.50
CA ASP A 51 -9.29 9.57 6.87
C ASP A 51 -8.30 10.15 5.83
N VAL A 52 -8.10 11.47 5.86
CA VAL A 52 -7.12 12.18 5.04
C VAL A 52 -5.99 12.65 5.97
N PRO A 53 -4.78 12.08 5.87
CA PRO A 53 -3.66 12.42 6.72
C PRO A 53 -3.05 13.78 6.36
N VAL A 54 -2.37 14.39 7.31
CA VAL A 54 -1.68 15.68 7.19
C VAL A 54 -0.22 15.49 7.60
N PRO A 55 0.76 15.86 6.75
CA PRO A 55 2.19 15.75 7.08
C PRO A 55 2.53 16.47 8.39
N LYS A 56 3.53 15.96 9.10
CA LYS A 56 4.06 16.61 10.31
C LYS A 56 4.52 18.03 9.98
N ASP A 57 4.42 18.91 10.97
CA ASP A 57 4.86 20.31 10.88
C ASP A 57 4.29 21.06 9.67
N SER A 58 3.08 20.69 9.23
CA SER A 58 2.36 21.38 8.17
C SER A 58 1.26 22.29 8.70
N GLU A 59 1.14 23.46 8.09
CA GLU A 59 0.15 24.48 8.41
C GLU A 59 -0.89 24.59 7.30
N ARG A 60 -2.17 24.56 7.65
CA ARG A 60 -3.25 24.71 6.67
C ARG A 60 -3.46 26.18 6.30
N ASP A 61 -3.39 26.47 5.01
CA ASP A 61 -3.74 27.78 4.45
C ASP A 61 -5.27 27.89 4.29
N GLN A 62 -5.92 28.49 5.30
CA GLN A 62 -7.37 28.68 5.34
C GLN A 62 -7.89 29.62 4.26
N SER A 63 -7.04 30.51 3.71
CA SER A 63 -7.46 31.47 2.67
C SER A 63 -7.65 30.82 1.31
N LYS A 64 -6.96 29.70 1.06
CA LYS A 64 -7.05 28.92 -0.19
C LYS A 64 -7.86 27.64 -0.02
N THR A 65 -8.01 27.17 1.21
CA THR A 65 -8.76 25.97 1.53
C THR A 65 -10.27 26.22 1.43
N PHE A 66 -11.01 25.28 0.82
CA PHE A 66 -12.46 25.24 0.90
C PHE A 66 -12.94 23.84 1.25
N VAL A 67 -14.05 23.77 1.98
CA VAL A 67 -14.79 22.54 2.23
C VAL A 67 -16.27 22.83 2.09
N TYR A 68 -16.97 21.94 1.40
CA TYR A 68 -18.41 21.89 1.29
C TYR A 68 -18.90 20.57 1.86
N GLU A 69 -19.91 20.62 2.71
CA GLU A 69 -20.61 19.47 3.26
C GLU A 69 -22.09 19.63 2.94
N SER A 70 -22.72 18.58 2.40
CA SER A 70 -24.17 18.60 2.19
C SER A 70 -24.88 18.72 3.54
N GLY A 71 -26.07 19.33 3.57
CA GLY A 71 -26.83 19.45 4.84
C GLY A 71 -27.13 18.11 5.53
N SER A 72 -27.10 17.00 4.79
CA SER A 72 -27.24 15.63 5.31
C SER A 72 -25.93 15.03 5.87
N GLY A 73 -24.78 15.66 5.63
CA GLY A 73 -23.44 15.12 5.94
C GLY A 73 -22.98 13.96 5.05
N ALA A 74 -23.84 13.49 4.13
CA ALA A 74 -23.57 12.33 3.29
C ALA A 74 -22.52 12.60 2.19
N ILE A 75 -22.32 13.87 1.82
CA ILE A 75 -21.34 14.25 0.80
C ILE A 75 -20.45 15.34 1.38
N LYS A 76 -19.14 15.11 1.36
CA LYS A 76 -18.12 16.12 1.68
C LYS A 76 -17.17 16.26 0.50
N VAL A 77 -16.95 17.49 0.06
CA VAL A 77 -16.00 17.82 -1.00
C VAL A 77 -15.12 18.96 -0.50
N GLY A 78 -13.82 18.86 -0.72
CA GLY A 78 -12.90 19.90 -0.28
C GLY A 78 -11.67 20.00 -1.17
N ARG A 79 -11.07 21.19 -1.16
CA ARG A 79 -9.71 21.42 -1.62
C ARG A 79 -8.96 22.03 -0.46
N LEU A 80 -7.95 21.33 0.02
CA LEU A 80 -7.16 21.72 1.18
C LEU A 80 -5.77 22.14 0.71
N PHE A 81 -5.25 23.22 1.27
CA PHE A 81 -3.89 23.69 1.00
C PHE A 81 -3.09 23.68 2.29
N PHE A 82 -1.90 23.09 2.23
CA PHE A 82 -0.97 23.01 3.34
C PHE A 82 0.39 23.55 2.92
N SER A 83 1.07 24.22 3.85
CA SER A 83 2.49 24.57 3.74
C SER A 83 3.27 23.68 4.69
N THR A 84 4.41 23.15 4.25
CA THR A 84 5.27 22.29 5.06
C THR A 84 6.74 22.63 4.79
N SER A 85 7.60 22.40 5.79
CA SER A 85 9.05 22.45 5.63
C SER A 85 9.62 21.17 5.00
N GLU A 86 8.84 20.10 4.95
CA GLU A 86 9.24 18.84 4.34
C GLU A 86 9.49 18.99 2.84
N ASN A 87 10.41 18.19 2.30
CA ASN A 87 10.67 18.20 0.87
C ASN A 87 9.59 17.43 0.10
N LEU A 88 9.55 17.64 -1.23
CA LEU A 88 8.54 17.03 -2.10
C LEU A 88 8.58 15.50 -2.09
N ILE A 89 9.77 14.89 -1.98
CA ILE A 89 9.93 13.42 -2.04
C ILE A 89 9.30 12.82 -0.78
N ASP A 90 9.68 13.33 0.39
CA ASP A 90 9.19 12.84 1.68
C ASP A 90 7.68 13.08 1.84
N THR A 91 7.19 14.22 1.34
CA THR A 91 5.75 14.52 1.31
C THR A 91 4.98 13.53 0.43
N VAL A 92 5.54 13.15 -0.73
CA VAL A 92 4.91 12.18 -1.63
C VAL A 92 4.91 10.79 -1.02
N GLU A 93 6.02 10.36 -0.42
CA GLU A 93 6.13 9.08 0.26
C GLU A 93 5.14 8.99 1.44
N PHE A 94 5.03 10.06 2.23
CA PHE A 94 4.05 10.18 3.30
C PHE A 94 2.62 9.88 2.80
N TYR A 95 2.17 10.54 1.74
CA TYR A 95 0.82 10.30 1.22
C TYR A 95 0.66 8.91 0.60
N GLN A 96 1.71 8.36 -0.03
CA GLN A 96 1.68 6.99 -0.56
C GLN A 96 1.47 5.96 0.54
N ASN A 97 2.11 6.13 1.68
CA ASN A 97 1.99 5.22 2.81
C ASN A 97 0.69 5.47 3.59
N GLU A 98 0.46 6.71 4.03
CA GLU A 98 -0.61 7.02 4.97
C GLU A 98 -2.00 6.97 4.33
N MET A 99 -2.16 7.38 3.06
CA MET A 99 -3.45 7.20 2.38
C MET A 99 -3.78 5.71 2.25
N THR A 100 -2.80 4.87 1.93
CA THR A 100 -2.98 3.42 1.83
C THR A 100 -3.33 2.79 3.19
N ASN A 101 -2.65 3.22 4.26
CA ASN A 101 -2.96 2.81 5.63
C ASN A 101 -4.39 3.20 6.05
N GLN A 102 -4.92 4.31 5.52
CA GLN A 102 -6.30 4.77 5.73
C GLN A 102 -7.32 4.12 4.76
N GLY A 103 -6.90 3.10 4.00
CA GLY A 103 -7.77 2.31 3.13
C GLY A 103 -8.02 2.91 1.75
N TRP A 104 -7.24 3.90 1.33
CA TRP A 104 -7.30 4.45 -0.01
C TRP A 104 -6.42 3.64 -0.98
N THR A 105 -6.87 3.50 -2.22
CA THR A 105 -6.11 2.86 -3.30
C THR A 105 -5.54 3.93 -4.22
N LEU A 106 -4.23 3.92 -4.45
CA LEU A 106 -3.61 4.78 -5.47
C LEU A 106 -4.04 4.32 -6.87
N VAL A 107 -4.79 5.16 -7.57
CA VAL A 107 -5.30 4.89 -8.93
C VAL A 107 -4.26 5.26 -9.97
N ASN A 108 -3.63 6.44 -9.82
CA ASN A 108 -2.55 6.87 -10.71
C ASN A 108 -1.71 7.98 -10.06
N SER A 109 -0.56 8.28 -10.68
CA SER A 109 0.25 9.43 -10.35
C SER A 109 0.77 10.14 -11.60
N MET A 110 0.97 11.45 -11.50
CA MET A 110 1.48 12.29 -12.58
C MET A 110 2.56 13.23 -12.05
N ALA A 111 3.52 13.58 -12.90
CA ALA A 111 4.62 14.46 -12.55
C ALA A 111 4.77 15.57 -13.59
N HIS A 112 4.41 16.79 -13.21
CA HIS A 112 4.59 18.01 -14.00
C HIS A 112 4.53 19.22 -13.07
N ASP A 113 5.63 19.98 -12.95
CA ASP A 113 5.78 21.08 -11.99
C ASP A 113 5.32 20.75 -10.56
N GLY A 114 5.52 19.50 -10.15
CA GLY A 114 5.04 18.92 -8.91
C GLY A 114 4.69 17.44 -9.05
N LYS A 115 3.96 16.91 -8.07
CA LYS A 115 3.41 15.54 -8.07
C LYS A 115 1.93 15.57 -7.79
N ILE A 116 1.17 14.83 -8.59
CA ILE A 116 -0.26 14.60 -8.40
C ILE A 116 -0.44 13.12 -8.11
N LEU A 117 -1.12 12.82 -7.00
CA LEU A 117 -1.48 11.46 -6.60
C LEU A 117 -3.00 11.36 -6.56
N ASN A 118 -3.57 10.44 -7.34
CA ASN A 118 -5.01 10.25 -7.40
C ASN A 118 -5.39 8.96 -6.67
N TYR A 119 -6.25 9.08 -5.66
CA TYR A 119 -6.70 7.95 -4.84
C TYR A 119 -8.20 7.73 -4.98
N GLN A 120 -8.62 6.49 -4.73
CA GLN A 120 -10.02 6.09 -4.61
C GLN A 120 -10.22 5.24 -3.36
N LYS A 121 -11.35 5.41 -2.71
CA LYS A 121 -11.78 4.58 -1.58
C LYS A 121 -13.21 4.10 -1.83
N GLU A 122 -13.43 2.81 -1.66
CA GLU A 122 -14.75 2.20 -1.84
C GLU A 122 -15.70 2.63 -0.71
N GLY A 123 -16.92 3.02 -1.08
CA GLY A 123 -17.96 3.38 -0.10
C GLY A 123 -17.75 4.69 0.66
N SER A 124 -16.95 5.62 0.12
CA SER A 124 -16.83 7.02 0.61
C SER A 124 -17.80 7.97 -0.05
#